data_AF-A0A1I6FS42-F1
#
_entry.id   AF-A0A1I6FS42-F1
#
_cell.length_a   1.000
_cell.length_b   1.000
_cell.length_c   1.000
_cell.angle_alpha   90.00
_cell.angle_beta   90.00
_cell.angle_gamma   90.00
#
_symmetry.space_group_name_H-M   'P 1'
#
loop_
_entity.id
_entity.type
_entity.pdbx_description
1 polymer ?
#
loop_
_entity_poly.entity_id
_entity_poly.type
_entity_poly.pdbx_seq_one_letter_code
_entity_poly.pdbx_strand_id
1 'polypeptide(L)'
;MIKDRNGGYSANTTKSPQLIEITLGKYTKPEHKSAARMLGYVLTLGTNSAWWQFATLVGIRLSHEERAALAFMTLNALDNDDAIIVADTALGRFPRSKVD
;
A
#
# COMPACT_ATOMS: atom_id res chain seq x y z
N MET A 1 -18.13 -42.83 -0.39
CA MET A 1 -19.43 -42.45 0.19
C MET A 1 -19.62 -43.25 1.46
N ILE A 2 -19.83 -42.61 2.60
CA ILE A 2 -20.07 -43.26 3.89
C ILE A 2 -21.58 -43.21 4.16
N LYS A 3 -22.18 -44.35 4.50
CA LYS A 3 -23.60 -44.48 4.81
C LYS A 3 -23.85 -43.99 6.23
N ASP A 4 -24.79 -43.06 6.42
CA ASP A 4 -25.14 -42.60 7.76
C ASP A 4 -26.11 -43.57 8.46
N ARG A 5 -26.31 -43.39 9.78
CA ARG A 5 -27.16 -44.27 10.60
C ARG A 5 -28.65 -44.21 10.24
N ASN A 6 -29.06 -43.24 9.43
CA ASN A 6 -30.45 -43.06 8.98
C ASN A 6 -30.65 -43.48 7.51
N GLY A 7 -29.66 -44.15 6.91
CA GLY A 7 -29.78 -44.69 5.55
C GLY A 7 -29.55 -43.66 4.43
N GLY A 8 -29.10 -42.46 4.77
CA GLY A 8 -28.66 -41.44 3.81
C GLY A 8 -27.24 -41.69 3.32
N TYR A 9 -26.99 -41.34 2.06
CA TYR A 9 -25.64 -41.22 1.52
C TYR A 9 -25.21 -39.76 1.64
N SER A 10 -24.28 -39.48 2.56
CA SER A 10 -23.64 -38.16 2.65
C SER A 10 -22.42 -38.12 1.73
N ALA A 11 -22.33 -37.09 0.90
CA ALA A 11 -21.10 -36.80 0.17
C ALA A 11 -19.99 -36.56 1.21
N ASN A 12 -18.88 -37.30 1.13
CA ASN A 12 -17.68 -36.94 1.86
C ASN A 12 -17.19 -35.63 1.25
N THR A 13 -17.61 -34.50 1.81
CA THR A 13 -16.97 -33.22 1.55
C THR A 13 -15.60 -33.34 2.18
N THR A 14 -14.64 -33.81 1.40
CA THR A 14 -13.21 -33.60 1.68
C THR A 14 -13.10 -32.11 1.92
N LYS A 15 -12.99 -31.69 3.18
CA LYS A 15 -12.73 -30.29 3.50
C LYS A 15 -11.46 -29.94 2.74
N SER A 16 -11.59 -29.12 1.70
CA SER A 16 -10.44 -28.56 1.01
C SER A 16 -9.49 -28.05 2.09
N PRO A 17 -8.18 -28.35 2.04
CA PRO A 17 -7.26 -27.86 3.03
C PRO A 17 -7.51 -26.37 3.15
N GLN A 18 -7.96 -25.93 4.32
CA GLN A 18 -8.16 -24.52 4.55
C GLN A 18 -6.76 -23.94 4.41
N LEU A 19 -6.48 -23.36 3.24
CA LEU A 19 -5.31 -22.54 3.02
C LEU A 19 -5.30 -21.65 4.25
N ILE A 20 -4.24 -21.74 5.04
CA ILE A 20 -4.06 -20.88 6.19
C ILE A 20 -4.16 -19.49 5.60
N GLU A 21 -5.32 -18.85 5.74
CA GLU A 21 -5.54 -17.55 5.16
C GLU A 21 -4.72 -16.63 6.05
N ILE A 22 -3.45 -16.46 5.68
CA ILE A 22 -2.57 -15.47 6.28
C ILE A 22 -3.13 -14.15 5.75
N THR A 23 -4.24 -13.70 6.33
CA THR A 23 -4.79 -12.40 6.01
C THR A 23 -3.75 -11.41 6.49
N LEU A 24 -2.92 -10.89 5.57
CA LEU A 24 -1.81 -9.98 5.85
C LEU A 24 -2.25 -8.85 6.80
N GLY A 25 -3.50 -8.41 6.65
CA GLY A 25 -4.13 -7.41 7.49
C GLY A 25 -4.28 -7.76 8.98
N LYS A 26 -4.08 -9.01 9.42
CA LYS A 26 -3.99 -9.39 10.84
C LYS A 26 -2.60 -9.10 11.43
N TYR A 27 -1.57 -9.09 10.60
CA TYR A 27 -0.18 -8.92 11.02
C TYR A 27 0.39 -7.53 10.68
N THR A 28 -0.27 -6.79 9.78
CA THR A 28 0.08 -5.41 9.46
C THR A 28 -0.39 -4.46 10.57
N LYS A 29 0.51 -3.58 11.03
CA LYS A 29 0.16 -2.54 12.01
C LYS A 29 -0.95 -1.62 11.45
N PRO A 30 -1.86 -1.10 12.30
CA PRO A 30 -2.94 -0.22 11.85
C PRO A 30 -2.47 0.99 11.03
N GLU A 31 -1.33 1.56 11.39
CA GLU A 31 -0.72 2.72 10.72
C GLU A 31 -0.27 2.37 9.31
N HIS A 32 0.38 1.22 9.15
CA HIS A 32 0.83 0.70 7.85
C HIS A 32 -0.35 0.35 6.94
N LYS A 33 -1.40 -0.25 7.51
CA LYS A 33 -2.65 -0.54 6.79
C LYS A 33 -3.33 0.75 6.32
N SER A 34 -3.32 1.80 7.14
CA SER A 34 -3.86 3.11 6.78
C SER A 34 -3.07 3.74 5.62
N ALA A 35 -1.74 3.69 5.67
CA ALA A 35 -0.88 4.21 4.61
C ALA A 35 -1.09 3.46 3.29
N ALA A 36 -1.11 2.12 3.33
CA ALA A 36 -1.33 1.29 2.14
C ALA A 36 -2.70 1.54 1.48
N ARG A 37 -3.75 1.71 2.29
CA ARG A 37 -5.10 2.05 1.79
C ARG A 37 -5.14 3.44 1.15
N MET A 38 -4.52 4.43 1.79
CA MET A 38 -4.46 5.78 1.23
C MET A 38 -3.70 5.79 -0.08
N LEU A 39 -2.59 5.04 -0.19
CA LEU A 39 -1.86 4.91 -1.44
C LEU A 39 -2.75 4.34 -2.56
N GLY A 40 -3.50 3.27 -2.29
CA GLY A 40 -4.47 2.73 -3.25
C GLY A 40 -5.52 3.76 -3.69
N TYR A 41 -6.05 4.56 -2.75
CA TYR A 41 -6.99 5.64 -3.05
C TYR A 41 -6.37 6.74 -3.93
N VAL A 42 -5.15 7.17 -3.60
CA VAL A 42 -4.43 8.22 -4.33
C VAL A 42 -4.14 7.79 -5.76
N LEU A 43 -3.69 6.54 -5.94
CA LEU A 43 -3.49 5.95 -7.26
C LEU A 43 -4.79 5.84 -8.07
N THR A 44 -5.93 5.58 -7.40
CA THR A 44 -7.24 5.51 -8.05
C THR A 44 -7.72 6.89 -8.52
N LEU A 45 -7.48 7.94 -7.72
CA LEU A 45 -7.90 9.30 -8.09
C LEU A 45 -6.97 9.97 -9.10
N GLY A 46 -5.65 9.73 -9.02
CA GLY A 46 -4.66 10.34 -9.90
C GLY A 46 -4.55 11.86 -9.81
N THR A 47 -5.14 12.50 -8.80
CA THR A 47 -5.13 13.97 -8.64
C THR A 47 -3.95 14.45 -7.80
N ASN A 48 -3.42 15.64 -8.11
CA ASN A 48 -2.34 16.27 -7.35
C ASN A 48 -2.74 16.49 -5.86
N SER A 49 -3.99 16.90 -5.62
CA SER A 49 -4.50 17.09 -4.25
C SER A 49 -4.52 15.79 -3.42
N ALA A 50 -4.79 14.64 -4.04
CA ALA A 50 -4.73 13.35 -3.35
C ALA A 50 -3.29 13.02 -2.92
N TRP A 51 -2.30 13.28 -3.78
CA TRP A 51 -0.89 13.10 -3.44
C TRP A 51 -0.43 13.97 -2.26
N TRP A 52 -0.89 15.22 -2.16
CA TRP A 52 -0.60 16.06 -0.98
C TRP A 52 -1.22 15.52 0.30
N GLN A 53 -2.46 15.02 0.24
CA GLN A 53 -3.10 14.39 1.39
C GLN A 53 -2.36 13.12 1.81
N PHE A 54 -1.83 12.35 0.85
CA PHE A 54 -0.98 11.20 1.14
C PHE A 54 0.29 11.61 1.89
N ALA A 55 0.98 12.66 1.44
CA ALA A 55 2.17 13.19 2.10
C ALA A 55 1.88 13.58 3.56
N THR A 56 0.75 14.23 3.83
CA THR A 56 0.30 14.53 5.20
C THR A 56 0.06 13.26 6.01
N LEU A 57 -0.64 12.28 5.44
CA LEU A 57 -0.98 11.03 6.13
C LEU A 57 0.27 10.23 6.50
N VAL A 58 1.24 10.07 5.58
CA VAL A 58 2.49 9.36 5.89
C VAL A 58 3.32 10.12 6.93
N GLY A 59 3.27 11.47 6.94
CA GLY A 59 3.86 12.31 7.98
C GLY A 59 3.31 12.05 9.39
N ILE A 60 2.06 11.65 9.49
CA ILE A 60 1.39 11.34 10.78
C ILE A 60 1.57 9.86 11.15
N ARG A 61 1.53 8.95 10.17
CA ARG A 61 1.38 7.51 10.40
C ARG A 61 2.67 6.71 10.35
N LEU A 62 3.64 7.13 9.55
CA LEU A 62 4.91 6.42 9.40
C LEU A 62 5.98 7.05 10.29
N SER A 63 6.93 6.24 10.76
CA SER A 63 8.12 6.74 11.46
C SER A 63 8.99 7.58 10.53
N HIS A 64 9.95 8.31 11.12
CA HIS A 64 10.92 9.06 10.34
C HIS A 64 11.74 8.14 9.40
N GLU A 65 12.19 7.00 9.91
CA GLU A 65 12.95 5.99 9.19
C GLU A 65 12.13 5.37 8.05
N GLU A 66 10.86 5.03 8.31
CA GLU A 66 9.96 4.46 7.30
C GLU A 66 9.71 5.44 6.15
N ARG A 67 9.54 6.73 6.43
CA ARG A 67 9.39 7.77 5.40
C ARG A 67 10.66 7.95 4.59
N ALA A 68 11.82 7.99 5.25
CA ALA A 68 13.10 8.13 4.57
C ALA A 68 13.37 6.93 3.64
N ALA A 69 13.12 5.71 4.11
CA ALA A 69 13.24 4.50 3.31
C ALA A 69 12.25 4.52 2.12
N LEU A 70 11.00 4.92 2.34
CA LEU A 70 10.01 5.03 1.26
C LEU A 70 10.44 6.05 0.19
N ALA A 71 10.88 7.24 0.60
CA ALA A 71 11.36 8.26 -0.32
C ALA A 71 12.59 7.77 -1.12
N PHE A 72 13.55 7.16 -0.44
CA PHE A 72 14.75 6.61 -1.06
C PHE A 72 14.42 5.52 -2.09
N MET A 73 13.57 4.55 -1.72
CA MET A 73 13.18 3.48 -2.63
C MET A 73 12.36 3.98 -3.82
N THR A 74 11.50 4.98 -3.60
CA THR A 74 10.72 5.60 -4.69
C THR A 74 11.62 6.31 -5.68
N LEU A 75 12.65 7.05 -5.20
CA LEU A 75 13.64 7.68 -6.08
C LEU A 75 14.47 6.66 -6.87
N ASN A 76 14.84 5.53 -6.26
CA ASN A 76 15.58 4.47 -6.95
C ASN A 76 14.74 3.71 -8.00
N ALA A 77 13.42 3.86 -7.98
CA ALA A 77 12.52 3.26 -8.96
C ALA A 77 12.34 4.14 -10.22
N LEU A 78 12.92 5.34 -10.25
CA LEU A 78 12.90 6.26 -11.39
C LEU A 78 14.20 6.14 -12.19
N ASP A 79 14.15 6.59 -13.45
CA ASP A 79 15.37 6.84 -14.22
C ASP A 79 16.19 7.94 -13.55
N ASN A 80 17.52 7.93 -13.76
CA ASN A 80 18.45 8.78 -13.01
C ASN A 80 18.13 10.27 -13.14
N ASP A 81 17.84 10.73 -14.36
CA ASP A 81 17.51 12.14 -14.63
C ASP A 81 16.20 12.55 -13.94
N ASP A 82 15.17 11.71 -14.01
CA ASP A 82 13.88 11.96 -13.34
C ASP A 82 14.03 11.97 -11.82
N ALA A 83 14.82 11.06 -11.25
CA ALA A 83 15.10 11.01 -9.83
C ALA A 83 15.75 12.33 -9.34
N ILE A 84 16.71 12.86 -10.11
CA ILE A 84 17.37 14.14 -9.80
C ILE A 84 16.36 15.29 -9.87
N ILE A 85 15.59 15.39 -10.97
CA ILE A 85 14.59 16.45 -11.15
C ILE A 85 13.56 16.44 -10.02
N VAL A 86 13.03 15.26 -9.68
CA VAL A 86 12.04 15.10 -8.61
C VAL A 86 12.63 15.47 -7.25
N ALA A 87 13.84 15.00 -6.93
CA ALA A 87 14.49 15.31 -5.67
C ALA A 87 14.75 16.82 -5.52
N ASP A 88 15.32 17.45 -6.54
CA ASP A 88 15.60 18.89 -6.52
C ASP A 88 14.31 19.73 -6.44
N THR A 89 13.25 19.32 -7.14
CA THR A 89 11.94 19.98 -7.07
C THR A 89 11.32 19.86 -5.66
N ALA A 90 11.39 18.67 -5.06
CA ALA A 90 10.89 18.43 -3.71
C ALA A 90 11.67 19.25 -2.66
N LEU A 91 12.99 19.40 -2.85
CA LEU A 91 13.87 20.21 -2.01
C LEU A 91 13.80 21.71 -2.29
N GLY A 92 13.03 22.15 -3.30
CA GLY A 92 12.89 23.56 -3.67
C GLY A 92 14.15 24.17 -4.29
N ARG A 93 15.03 23.34 -4.87
CA ARG A 93 16.27 23.78 -5.55
C ARG A 93 16.00 24.38 -6.93
N PHE A 94 14.89 24.00 -7.55
CA PHE A 94 14.32 24.73 -8.67
C PHE A 94 13.24 25.70 -8.18
N PRO A 95 13.24 26.97 -8.64
CA PRO A 95 12.14 27.88 -8.34
C PRO A 95 10.85 27.26 -8.89
N ARG A 96 9.85 27.07 -8.02
CA ARG A 96 8.48 26.84 -8.50
C ARG A 96 8.14 28.07 -9.33
N SER A 97 8.07 27.94 -10.65
CA SER A 97 7.64 29.07 -11.48
C SER A 97 6.30 29.55 -10.93
N LYS A 98 6.17 30.87 -10.76
CA LYS A 98 4.86 31.46 -10.52
C LYS A 98 4.07 31.20 -11.78
N VAL A 99 3.20 30.19 -11.73
CA VAL A 99 2.13 30.05 -12.71
C VAL A 99 1.09 31.08 -12.27
N ASP A 100 1.10 32.22 -12.97
CA ASP A 100 0.00 33.17 -13.00
C ASP A 100 -1.24 32.53 -13.63
#